data_AF-A0A9W6CAB5-F1
#
_entry.id   AF-A0A9W6CAB5-F1
#
_cell.length_a   1.000
_cell.length_b   1.000
_cell.length_c   1.000
_cell.angle_alpha   90.00
_cell.angle_beta   90.00
_cell.angle_gamma   90.00
#
_symmetry.space_group_name_H-M   'P 1'
#
loop_
_entity.id
_entity.type
_entity.pdbx_description
1 polymer ?
#
loop_
_entity_poly.entity_id
_entity_poly.type
_entity_poly.pdbx_seq_one_letter_code
_entity_poly.pdbx_strand_id
1 'polypeptide(L)' 'MGYAIISDQPFITTKDLSVKKKLSPEARARREFFNSHRFYFETDPSTGKVQLKAEKIEK' A
#
# COMPACT_ATOMS: atom_id res chain seq x y z
N MET A 1 -2.97 -1.32 27.79
CA MET A 1 -3.88 -2.49 27.87
C MET A 1 -4.25 -2.87 26.45
N GLY A 2 -3.71 -3.99 25.95
CA GLY A 2 -4.00 -4.49 24.60
C GLY A 2 -5.17 -5.45 24.66
N TYR A 3 -6.25 -5.15 23.95
CA TYR A 3 -7.51 -5.93 23.95
C TYR A 3 -7.50 -7.11 22.96
N ALA A 4 -6.34 -7.40 22.37
CA ALA A 4 -6.21 -8.49 21.41
C ALA A 4 -5.81 -9.77 22.15
N ILE A 5 -6.74 -10.71 22.26
CA ILE A 5 -6.49 -12.07 22.75
C ILE A 5 -6.29 -12.95 21.53
N ILE A 6 -5.13 -13.61 21.43
CA ILE A 6 -4.89 -14.63 20.40
C ILE A 6 -5.91 -15.74 20.64
N SER A 7 -6.79 -15.98 19.67
CA SER A 7 -7.81 -17.02 19.73
C SER A 7 -7.38 -18.21 18.89
N ASP A 8 -7.57 -19.41 19.44
CA ASP A 8 -7.41 -20.67 18.70
C ASP A 8 -8.58 -20.94 17.74
N GLN A 9 -9.57 -20.03 17.69
CA GLN A 9 -10.72 -20.17 16.82
C GLN A 9 -10.30 -19.95 15.36
N PRO A 10 -10.58 -20.90 14.45
CA PRO A 10 -10.24 -20.72 13.05
C PRO A 10 -11.02 -19.55 12.46
N PHE A 11 -10.34 -18.74 11.63
CA PHE A 11 -10.99 -17.67 10.88
C PHE A 11 -11.82 -18.28 9.73
N ILE A 12 -13.12 -18.49 9.98
CA ILE A 12 -14.05 -19.04 9.01
C ILE A 12 -14.62 -17.90 8.18
N THR A 13 -14.37 -17.90 6.87
CA THR A 13 -15.02 -16.99 5.93
C THR A 13 -15.57 -17.75 4.74
N THR A 14 -16.71 -17.31 4.23
CA THR A 14 -17.33 -17.84 3.00
C THR A 14 -16.64 -17.35 1.74
N LYS A 15 -15.74 -16.37 1.86
CA LYS A 15 -14.99 -15.83 0.73
C LYS A 15 -13.82 -16.75 0.41
N ASP A 16 -13.65 -17.06 -0.87
CA ASP A 16 -12.40 -17.67 -1.32
C ASP A 16 -11.25 -16.69 -1.10
N LEU A 17 -10.46 -16.98 -0.05
CA LEU A 17 -9.27 -16.23 0.33
C LEU A 17 -8.05 -16.64 -0.50
N SER A 18 -8.21 -17.42 -1.58
CA SER A 18 -7.12 -17.79 -2.47
C SER A 18 -6.18 -16.60 -2.71
N VAL A 19 -5.02 -16.69 -2.07
CA VAL A 19 -4.19 -15.55 -1.63
C VAL A 19 -3.54 -14.82 -2.83
N LYS A 20 -3.80 -15.28 -4.06
CA LYS A 20 -3.09 -14.90 -5.27
C LYS A 20 -4.05 -14.81 -6.46
N LYS A 21 -5.00 -13.87 -6.41
CA LYS A 21 -5.68 -13.44 -7.65
C LYS A 21 -4.63 -12.87 -8.60
N LYS A 22 -4.62 -13.35 -9.85
CA LYS A 22 -3.76 -12.80 -10.91
C LYS A 22 -4.18 -11.35 -11.15
N LEU A 23 -3.26 -10.42 -10.93
CA LEU A 23 -3.47 -9.01 -11.27
C LEU A 23 -3.51 -8.84 -12.79
N SER A 24 -4.30 -7.89 -13.27
CA SER A 24 -4.21 -7.46 -14.67
C SER A 24 -2.82 -6.89 -14.94
N PRO A 25 -2.33 -6.91 -16.20
CA PRO A 25 -1.03 -6.35 -16.56
C PRO A 25 -0.86 -4.90 -16.10
N GLU A 26 -1.92 -4.09 -16.24
CA GLU A 26 -1.93 -2.70 -15.80
C GLU A 26 -1.82 -2.54 -14.28
N ALA A 27 -2.61 -3.31 -13.52
CA ALA A 27 -2.58 -3.26 -12.06
C ALA A 27 -1.22 -3.73 -11.51
N ARG A 28 -0.59 -4.69 -12.19
CA ARG A 28 0.77 -5.14 -11.89
C ARG A 28 1.80 -4.04 -12.13
N ALA A 29 1.76 -3.38 -13.29
CA ALA A 29 2.68 -2.29 -13.62
C ALA A 29 2.58 -1.13 -12.62
N ARG A 30 1.35 -0.75 -12.22
CA ARG A 30 1.13 0.26 -11.16
C ARG A 30 1.76 -0.16 -9.84
N ARG A 31 1.56 -1.42 -9.43
CA ARG A 31 2.13 -1.96 -8.18
C ARG A 31 3.67 -1.95 -8.21
N GLU A 32 4.27 -2.32 -9.34
CA GLU A 32 5.73 -2.28 -9.53
C GLU A 32 6.26 -0.83 -9.47
N PHE A 33 5.54 0.13 -10.05
CA PHE A 33 5.87 1.55 -9.95
C PHE A 33 5.83 2.06 -8.51
N PHE A 34 4.74 1.78 -7.76
CA PHE A 34 4.62 2.19 -6.36
C PHE A 34 5.67 1.54 -5.45
N ASN A 35 6.08 0.30 -5.73
CA ASN A 35 7.11 -0.38 -4.93
C ASN A 35 8.53 0.12 -5.22
N SER A 36 8.76 0.73 -6.38
CA SER A 36 10.09 1.21 -6.80
C SER A 36 10.29 2.72 -6.62
N HIS A 37 9.25 3.46 -6.24
CA HIS A 37 9.31 4.91 -6.06
C HIS A 37 8.83 5.30 -4.65
N ARG A 38 9.51 6.26 -4.04
CA ARG A 38 9.03 6.97 -2.85
C ARG A 38 8.31 8.23 -3.29
N PHE A 39 7.22 8.53 -2.61
CA PHE A 39 6.41 9.72 -2.85
C PHE A 39 6.51 10.61 -1.62
N TYR A 40 6.88 11.86 -1.86
CA TYR A 40 6.99 12.89 -0.84
C TYR A 40 6.04 14.01 -1.19
N PHE A 41 5.36 14.53 -0.17
CA PHE A 41 4.51 15.70 -0.29
C PHE A 41 5.18 16.82 0.47
N GLU A 42 5.64 17.83 -0.25
CA GLU A 42 6.12 19.07 0.34
C GLU A 42 4.99 20.10 0.27
N THR A 43 4.58 20.61 1.43
CA THR A 43 3.58 21.66 1.54
C THR A 43 4.28 22.97 1.82
N ASP A 44 4.14 23.95 0.94
CA ASP A 44 4.62 25.32 1.19
C ASP A 44 3.68 25.99 2.21
N PRO A 45 4.13 26.24 3.46
CA PRO A 45 3.25 26.72 4.53
C PRO A 45 2.72 28.14 4.28
N SER A 46 3.36 28.92 3.41
CA SER A 46 2.95 30.30 3.09
C SER A 46 1.93 30.40 1.96
N THR A 47 1.85 29.41 1.07
CA THR A 47 0.94 29.43 -0.10
C THR A 47 -0.11 28.32 -0.09
N GLY A 48 0.04 27.33 0.80
CA GLY A 48 -0.82 26.16 0.86
C GLY A 48 -0.70 25.24 -0.37
N LYS A 49 0.27 25.49 -1.26
CA LYS A 49 0.52 24.65 -2.42
C LYS A 49 1.24 23.37 -2.00
N VAL A 50 0.77 22.25 -2.52
CA VAL A 50 1.35 20.93 -2.27
C VAL A 50 2.09 20.48 -3.52
N GLN A 51 3.38 20.21 -3.39
CA GLN A 51 4.21 19.65 -4.43
C GLN A 51 4.41 18.16 -4.16
N LEU A 52 4.08 17.34 -5.17
CA LEU A 52 4.35 15.91 -5.16
C LEU A 52 5.72 15.67 -5.80
N LYS A 53 6.66 15.11 -5.04
CA LYS A 53 7.95 14.62 -5.54
C LYS A 53 7.94 13.10 -5.53
N ALA A 54 8.33 12.49 -6.64
CA ALA A 54 8.49 11.05 -6.76
C ALA A 54 9.97 10.73 -7.04
N GLU A 55 10.61 10.01 -6.12
CA GLU A 55 12.00 9.61 -6.23
C GLU A 55 12.10 8.10 -6.41
N LYS A 56 12.90 7.64 -7.37
CA LYS A 56 13.14 6.21 -7.57
C LYS A 56 14.04 5.69 -6.46
N ILE A 57 13.64 4.57 -5.85
CA ILE A 57 14.45 3.86 -4.86
C ILE A 57 15.55 3.13 -5.63
N GLU A 58 16.73 3.73 -5.72
CA GLU A 58 17.94 3.00 -6.09
C GLU A 58 18.33 2.07 -4.94
N LYS A 59 18.64 0.82 -5.29
CA LYS A 59 18.85 -0.29 -4.36
C LYS A 59 20.31 -0.67 -4.33
#